data_AF-A0AAW5AEQ4-F1
#
_entry.id   AF-A0AAW5AEQ4-F1
#
_cell.length_a   1.000
_cell.length_b   1.000
_cell.length_c   1.000
_cell.angle_alpha   90.00
_cell.angle_beta   90.00
_cell.angle_gamma   90.00
#
_symmetry.space_group_name_H-M   'P 1'
#
loop_
_entity.id
_entity.type
_entity.pdbx_description
1 polymer ?
#
loop_
_entity_poly.entity_id
_entity_poly.type
_entity_poly.pdbx_seq_one_letter_code
_entity_poly.pdbx_strand_id
1 'polypeptide(L)'
;MGQIPSNDGSLQQTAFRPLQQEAFQRLQQAASLKGLLKPFKGKGELTQFADLCRAQESDLKALAQEVLSQARRYPFTLVPVRLTEQNTQAGTQFLRWQLVTDRRMGVGVWAEMMGSPRTPESMLQDLYVMELQRITLNMQMSLLHSITKQAAECAEKMGQAEAVYTARLQQLNNPTQHQ
;
A
#
# COMPACT_ATOMS: atom_id res chain seq x y z
N MET A 1 27.78 -44.26 -6.10
CA MET A 1 27.37 -43.94 -7.49
C MET A 1 25.88 -43.68 -7.49
N GLY A 2 25.47 -42.55 -8.07
CA GLY A 2 24.07 -42.10 -8.09
C GLY A 2 24.02 -40.58 -8.13
N GLN A 3 24.59 -39.99 -9.19
CA GLN A 3 24.50 -38.56 -9.46
C GLN A 3 23.04 -38.21 -9.78
N ILE A 4 22.46 -37.31 -9.00
CA ILE A 4 21.24 -36.59 -9.37
C ILE A 4 21.68 -35.55 -10.41
N PRO A 5 21.07 -35.51 -11.61
CA PRO A 5 21.46 -34.51 -12.60
C PRO A 5 21.06 -33.13 -12.08
N SER A 6 22.08 -32.28 -11.90
CA SER A 6 21.95 -30.84 -11.78
C SER A 6 21.27 -30.34 -13.06
N ASN A 7 19.98 -30.05 -12.98
CA ASN A 7 19.29 -29.35 -14.05
C ASN A 7 19.74 -27.89 -13.94
N ASP A 8 20.81 -27.54 -14.66
CA ASP A 8 21.24 -26.17 -14.89
C ASP A 8 20.05 -25.41 -15.46
N GLY A 9 19.37 -24.68 -14.57
CA GLY A 9 18.25 -23.83 -14.91
C GLY A 9 18.73 -22.81 -15.93
N SER A 10 18.31 -22.99 -17.18
CA SER A 10 18.24 -21.91 -18.14
C SER A 10 17.55 -20.75 -17.43
N LEU A 11 18.31 -19.68 -17.14
CA LEU A 11 17.78 -18.43 -16.62
C LEU A 11 16.85 -17.86 -17.69
N GLN A 12 15.61 -18.35 -17.74
CA GLN A 12 14.51 -17.68 -18.41
C GLN A 12 14.49 -16.28 -17.80
N GLN A 13 14.88 -15.28 -18.58
CA GLN A 13 14.66 -13.89 -18.20
C GLN A 13 13.16 -13.73 -17.95
N THR A 14 12.78 -13.60 -16.68
CA THR A 14 11.40 -13.33 -16.30
C THR A 14 11.02 -11.97 -16.88
N ALA A 15 9.87 -11.89 -17.55
CA ALA A 15 9.42 -10.64 -18.15
C ALA A 15 8.94 -9.66 -17.07
N PHE A 16 8.47 -10.21 -15.95
CA PHE A 16 8.21 -9.47 -14.73
C PHE A 16 9.46 -9.42 -13.85
N ARG A 17 9.77 -8.23 -13.33
CA ARG A 17 10.82 -8.00 -12.34
C ARG A 17 10.14 -7.63 -11.03
N PRO A 18 10.01 -8.58 -10.07
CA PRO A 18 9.38 -8.29 -8.80
C PRO A 18 10.14 -7.18 -8.07
N LEU A 19 9.40 -6.25 -7.45
CA LEU A 19 9.97 -5.30 -6.48
C LEU A 19 10.88 -6.04 -5.49
N GLN A 20 12.16 -5.65 -5.46
CA GLN A 20 13.16 -6.24 -4.59
C GLN A 20 13.20 -5.54 -3.24
N GLN A 21 13.90 -6.13 -2.27
CA GLN A 21 14.04 -5.59 -0.91
C GLN A 21 14.57 -4.14 -0.91
N GLU A 22 15.42 -3.77 -1.85
CA GLU A 22 16.00 -2.43 -2.00
C GLU A 22 14.94 -1.36 -2.32
N ALA A 23 13.89 -1.73 -3.05
CA ALA A 23 12.75 -0.84 -3.30
C ALA A 23 12.03 -0.48 -1.99
N PHE A 24 11.94 -1.44 -1.06
CA PHE A 24 11.33 -1.26 0.26
C PHE A 24 12.30 -0.68 1.30
N GLN A 25 13.61 -0.89 1.17
CA GLN A 25 14.60 -0.26 2.06
C GLN A 25 14.54 1.27 1.95
N ARG A 26 14.34 1.82 0.74
CA ARG A 26 14.12 3.26 0.55
C ARG A 26 12.91 3.78 1.34
N LEU A 27 11.82 3.00 1.41
CA LEU A 27 10.64 3.31 2.23
C LEU A 27 10.94 3.23 3.73
N GLN A 28 11.73 2.24 4.17
CA GLN A 28 12.10 2.07 5.58
C GLN A 28 13.00 3.20 6.09
N GLN A 29 13.88 3.74 5.25
CA GLN A 29 14.78 4.84 5.60
C GLN A 29 14.05 6.18 5.68
N ALA A 30 13.01 6.38 4.86
CA ALA A 30 12.24 7.63 4.83
C ALA A 30 11.41 7.85 6.10
N ALA A 31 10.96 6.78 6.77
CA ALA A 31 10.13 6.85 7.96
C ALA A 31 9.92 5.47 8.59
N SER A 32 10.49 5.20 9.75
CA SER A 32 10.20 3.94 10.44
C SER A 32 8.91 4.10 11.27
N LEU A 33 7.95 3.17 11.13
CA LEU A 33 6.81 3.04 12.06
C LEU A 33 7.24 2.72 13.51
N LYS A 34 8.54 2.63 13.80
CA LYS A 34 9.09 2.62 15.18
C LYS A 34 8.52 3.74 16.05
N GLY A 35 8.08 4.86 15.47
CA GLY A 35 7.40 5.94 16.19
C GLY A 35 5.94 5.67 16.58
N LEU A 36 5.30 4.60 16.11
CA LEU A 36 3.88 4.31 16.36
C LEU A 36 3.57 4.01 17.83
N LEU A 37 4.47 3.30 18.52
CA LEU A 37 4.24 2.84 19.90
C LEU A 37 4.93 3.73 20.95
N LYS A 38 5.45 4.89 20.55
CA LYS A 38 6.04 5.85 21.48
C LYS A 38 4.94 6.63 22.21
N PRO A 39 5.18 7.13 23.44
CA PRO A 39 4.26 8.06 24.07
C PRO A 39 4.25 9.38 23.28
N PHE A 40 3.13 9.67 22.61
CA PHE A 40 2.93 10.95 21.94
C PHE A 40 2.71 12.04 22.98
N LYS A 41 3.54 13.09 22.95
CA LYS A 41 3.50 14.19 23.93
C LYS A 41 2.38 15.20 23.70
N GLY A 42 1.73 15.15 22.54
CA GLY A 42 0.61 16.03 22.22
C GLY A 42 0.24 16.01 20.75
N LYS A 43 -0.75 16.84 20.39
CA LYS A 43 -1.34 16.91 19.04
C LYS A 43 -0.32 17.15 17.93
N GLY A 44 0.73 17.94 18.21
CA GLY A 44 1.78 18.25 17.24
C GLY A 44 2.56 17.01 16.79
N GLU A 45 2.89 16.11 17.71
CA GLU A 45 3.61 14.88 17.38
C GLU A 45 2.74 13.90 16.57
N LEU A 46 1.43 13.83 16.86
CA LEU A 46 0.48 13.03 16.09
C LEU A 46 0.24 13.60 14.69
N THR A 47 0.22 14.93 14.55
CA THR A 47 0.11 15.60 13.24
C THR A 47 1.32 15.28 12.38
N GLN A 48 2.53 15.42 12.93
CA GLN A 48 3.76 15.07 12.23
C GLN A 48 3.80 13.57 11.87
N PHE A 49 3.32 12.70 12.75
CA PHE A 49 3.23 11.28 12.47
C PHE A 49 2.23 10.95 11.35
N ALA A 50 1.08 11.65 11.29
CA ALA A 50 0.13 11.52 10.19
C ALA A 50 0.75 11.99 8.86
N ASP A 51 1.48 13.10 8.86
CA ASP A 51 2.20 13.60 7.67
C ASP A 51 3.26 12.62 7.19
N LEU A 52 3.99 12.01 8.13
CA LEU A 52 4.96 10.96 7.85
C LEU A 52 4.31 9.76 7.15
N CYS A 53 3.19 9.27 7.69
CA CYS A 53 2.47 8.13 7.11
C CYS A 53 1.91 8.47 5.71
N ARG A 54 1.47 9.71 5.46
CA ARG A 54 1.05 10.18 4.13
C ARG A 54 2.19 10.18 3.12
N ALA A 55 3.39 10.61 3.53
CA ALA A 55 4.56 10.56 2.66
C ALA A 55 4.89 9.11 2.26
N GLN A 56 4.84 8.18 3.22
CA GLN A 56 5.03 6.75 2.94
C GLN A 56 3.96 6.16 2.03
N GLU A 57 2.69 6.56 2.19
CA GLU A 57 1.60 6.15 1.32
C GLU A 57 1.87 6.61 -0.13
N SER A 58 2.40 7.82 -0.32
CA SER A 58 2.81 8.32 -1.63
C SER A 58 3.96 7.53 -2.25
N ASP A 59 4.98 7.18 -1.47
CA ASP A 59 6.10 6.38 -1.99
C ASP A 59 5.67 4.94 -2.33
N LEU A 60 4.77 4.35 -1.53
CA LEU A 60 4.19 3.04 -1.81
C LEU A 60 3.34 3.06 -3.08
N LYS A 61 2.62 4.17 -3.33
CA LYS A 61 1.91 4.42 -4.59
C LYS A 61 2.86 4.42 -5.78
N ALA A 62 4.05 4.99 -5.64
CA ALA A 62 5.07 4.97 -6.70
C ALA A 62 5.53 3.54 -7.03
N LEU A 63 5.72 2.69 -6.01
CA LEU A 63 6.02 1.26 -6.22
C LEU A 63 4.87 0.53 -6.93
N ALA A 64 3.62 0.83 -6.57
CA ALA A 64 2.45 0.27 -7.25
C ALA A 64 2.41 0.67 -8.74
N GLN A 65 2.79 1.90 -9.08
CA GLN A 65 2.92 2.34 -10.47
C GLN A 65 4.05 1.62 -11.22
N GLU A 66 5.16 1.30 -10.54
CA GLU A 66 6.21 0.47 -11.14
C GLU A 66 5.66 -0.90 -11.55
N VAL A 67 4.95 -1.59 -10.66
CA VAL A 67 4.29 -2.88 -10.96
C VAL A 67 3.31 -2.76 -12.12
N LEU A 68 2.44 -1.74 -12.11
CA LEU A 68 1.50 -1.47 -13.20
C LEU A 68 2.21 -1.22 -14.54
N SER A 69 3.33 -0.51 -14.53
CA SER A 69 4.13 -0.26 -15.73
C SER A 69 4.68 -1.55 -16.33
N GLN A 70 5.00 -2.54 -15.50
CA GLN A 70 5.43 -3.85 -15.99
C GLN A 70 4.25 -4.66 -16.53
N ALA A 71 3.15 -4.71 -15.78
CA ALA A 71 1.94 -5.45 -16.16
C ALA A 71 1.27 -4.94 -17.46
N ARG A 72 1.58 -3.70 -17.87
CA ARG A 72 1.09 -3.10 -19.13
C ARG A 72 1.99 -3.38 -20.34
N ARG A 73 3.11 -4.08 -20.17
CA ARG A 73 4.06 -4.41 -21.25
C ARG A 73 3.88 -5.83 -21.77
N TYR A 74 4.40 -6.10 -22.96
CA TYR A 74 4.55 -7.46 -23.46
C TYR A 74 5.39 -8.32 -22.49
N PRO A 75 5.07 -9.61 -22.25
CA PRO A 75 4.00 -10.39 -22.86
C PRO A 75 2.65 -10.29 -22.14
N PHE A 76 2.53 -9.52 -21.05
CA PHE A 76 1.31 -9.43 -20.24
C PHE A 76 0.13 -8.80 -20.97
N THR A 77 0.38 -8.07 -22.06
CA THR A 77 -0.68 -7.59 -22.95
C THR A 77 -1.35 -8.71 -23.76
N LEU A 78 -0.81 -9.93 -23.80
CA LEU A 78 -1.40 -11.05 -24.54
C LEU A 78 -2.54 -11.75 -23.78
N VAL A 79 -2.53 -11.72 -22.45
CA VAL A 79 -3.59 -12.35 -21.65
C VAL A 79 -4.86 -11.50 -21.61
N PRO A 80 -6.05 -12.05 -21.30
CA PRO A 80 -7.31 -11.28 -21.32
C PRO A 80 -7.58 -10.49 -20.03
N VAL A 81 -6.70 -10.55 -19.03
CA VAL A 81 -6.86 -9.86 -17.74
C VAL A 81 -5.75 -8.84 -17.57
N ARG A 82 -6.08 -7.67 -17.02
CA ARG A 82 -5.15 -6.57 -16.75
C ARG A 82 -5.09 -6.29 -15.27
N LEU A 83 -3.89 -5.99 -14.78
CA LEU A 83 -3.74 -5.32 -13.50
C LEU A 83 -4.02 -3.83 -13.70
N THR A 84 -4.99 -3.31 -12.97
CA THR A 84 -5.44 -1.92 -13.05
C THR A 84 -5.43 -1.27 -11.68
N GLU A 85 -5.51 0.04 -11.69
CA GLU A 85 -5.63 0.86 -10.50
C GLU A 85 -7.10 1.19 -10.25
N GLN A 86 -7.53 1.13 -8.98
CA GLN A 86 -8.85 1.54 -8.54
C GLN A 86 -8.72 2.51 -7.36
N ASN A 87 -9.23 3.72 -7.53
CA ASN A 87 -9.34 4.70 -6.46
C ASN A 87 -10.63 4.47 -5.67
N THR A 88 -10.54 4.50 -4.34
CA THR A 88 -11.69 4.38 -3.45
C THR A 88 -12.21 5.76 -3.04
N GLN A 89 -13.46 5.83 -2.56
CA GLN A 89 -14.02 7.07 -2.02
C GLN A 89 -13.25 7.57 -0.77
N ALA A 90 -12.57 6.67 -0.05
CA ALA A 90 -11.72 7.01 1.08
C ALA A 90 -10.36 7.62 0.66
N GLY A 91 -10.08 7.74 -0.65
CA GLY A 91 -8.83 8.29 -1.16
C GLY A 91 -7.69 7.28 -1.26
N THR A 92 -7.87 6.04 -0.79
CA THR A 92 -6.88 4.96 -0.97
C THR A 92 -6.91 4.41 -2.39
N GLN A 93 -5.73 4.12 -2.93
CA GLN A 93 -5.53 3.49 -4.22
C GLN A 93 -5.25 1.98 -4.05
N PHE A 94 -5.93 1.15 -4.84
CA PHE A 94 -5.69 -0.31 -4.85
C PHE A 94 -5.42 -0.84 -6.25
N LEU A 95 -4.62 -1.89 -6.31
CA LEU A 95 -4.42 -2.68 -7.50
C LEU A 95 -5.50 -3.77 -7.62
N ARG A 96 -6.10 -3.93 -8.80
CA ARG A 96 -7.18 -4.87 -9.09
C ARG A 96 -6.91 -5.61 -10.39
N TRP A 97 -7.25 -6.90 -10.42
CA TRP A 97 -7.38 -7.61 -11.69
C TRP A 97 -8.70 -7.25 -12.35
N GLN A 98 -8.68 -7.07 -13.66
CA GLN A 98 -9.82 -6.66 -14.46
C GLN A 98 -9.82 -7.40 -15.79
N LEU A 99 -10.94 -8.03 -16.13
CA LEU A 99 -11.14 -8.64 -17.44
C LEU A 99 -11.27 -7.54 -18.51
N VAL A 100 -10.57 -7.70 -19.64
CA VAL A 100 -10.53 -6.69 -20.71
C VAL A 100 -11.89 -6.51 -21.39
N THR A 101 -12.66 -7.59 -21.54
CA THR A 101 -13.89 -7.61 -22.36
C THR A 101 -15.08 -6.92 -21.71
N ASP A 102 -15.35 -7.19 -20.44
CA ASP A 102 -16.55 -6.72 -19.74
C ASP A 102 -16.24 -5.93 -18.45
N ARG A 103 -14.96 -5.68 -18.18
CA ARG A 103 -14.46 -4.97 -16.99
C ARG A 103 -14.83 -5.60 -15.66
N ARG A 104 -15.25 -6.88 -15.61
CA ARG A 104 -15.37 -7.62 -14.34
C ARG A 104 -14.04 -7.59 -13.60
N MET A 105 -14.11 -7.35 -12.29
CA MET A 105 -12.93 -7.17 -11.44
C MET A 105 -12.83 -8.25 -10.37
N GLY A 106 -11.62 -8.46 -9.86
CA GLY A 106 -11.34 -9.28 -8.69
C GLY A 106 -10.37 -10.41 -8.96
N VAL A 107 -9.92 -11.08 -7.90
CA VAL A 107 -8.95 -12.19 -8.03
C VAL A 107 -9.53 -13.38 -8.79
N GLY A 108 -10.85 -13.54 -8.84
CA GLY A 108 -11.52 -14.59 -9.60
C GLY A 108 -11.19 -14.57 -11.09
N VAL A 109 -11.18 -13.39 -11.73
CA VAL A 109 -10.81 -13.29 -13.16
C VAL A 109 -9.34 -13.66 -13.40
N TRP A 110 -8.45 -13.37 -12.44
CA TRP A 110 -7.06 -13.83 -12.49
C TRP A 110 -6.95 -15.34 -12.32
N ALA A 111 -7.70 -15.93 -11.39
CA ALA A 111 -7.70 -17.38 -11.15
C ALA A 111 -8.23 -18.15 -12.38
N GLU A 112 -9.31 -17.67 -13.01
CA GLU A 112 -9.83 -18.21 -14.27
C GLU A 112 -8.78 -18.15 -15.39
N MET A 113 -8.06 -17.04 -15.51
CA MET A 113 -6.96 -16.90 -16.46
C MET A 113 -5.83 -17.89 -16.16
N MET A 114 -5.40 -18.02 -14.91
CA MET A 114 -4.34 -18.95 -14.51
C MET A 114 -4.70 -20.41 -14.81
N GLY A 115 -5.98 -20.78 -14.66
CA GLY A 115 -6.46 -22.13 -14.97
C GLY A 115 -6.77 -22.39 -16.45
N SER A 116 -6.72 -21.37 -17.30
CA SER A 116 -7.04 -21.51 -18.73
C SER A 116 -5.88 -22.11 -19.52
N PRO A 117 -6.12 -23.12 -20.38
CA PRO A 117 -5.08 -23.66 -21.26
C PRO A 117 -4.60 -22.66 -22.32
N ARG A 118 -5.28 -21.51 -22.46
CA ARG A 118 -4.86 -20.41 -23.34
C ARG A 118 -3.79 -19.52 -22.71
N THR A 119 -3.54 -19.64 -21.41
CA THR A 119 -2.48 -18.89 -20.73
C THR A 119 -1.15 -19.61 -20.93
N PRO A 120 -0.14 -18.98 -21.56
CA PRO A 120 1.14 -19.62 -21.78
C PRO A 120 1.81 -20.03 -20.46
N GLU A 121 2.32 -21.26 -20.39
CA GLU A 121 3.00 -21.79 -19.20
C GLU A 121 4.16 -20.90 -18.76
N SER A 122 4.90 -20.35 -19.73
CA SER A 122 6.01 -19.42 -19.49
C SER A 122 5.62 -18.13 -18.78
N MET A 123 4.33 -17.77 -18.73
CA MET A 123 3.83 -16.59 -18.02
C MET A 123 3.31 -16.88 -16.63
N LEU A 124 3.07 -18.16 -16.27
CA LEU A 124 2.38 -18.52 -15.03
C LEU A 124 3.15 -18.05 -13.80
N GLN A 125 4.48 -18.21 -13.79
CA GLN A 125 5.32 -17.77 -12.69
C GLN A 125 5.25 -16.24 -12.51
N ASP A 126 5.36 -15.48 -13.59
CA ASP A 126 5.31 -14.02 -13.55
C ASP A 126 3.94 -13.51 -13.08
N LEU A 127 2.85 -14.11 -13.58
CA LEU A 127 1.47 -13.77 -13.18
C LEU A 127 1.18 -14.12 -11.71
N TYR A 128 1.77 -15.22 -11.21
CA TYR A 128 1.73 -15.58 -9.80
C TYR A 128 2.45 -14.55 -8.93
N VAL A 129 3.68 -14.18 -9.28
CA VAL A 129 4.45 -13.23 -8.49
C VAL A 129 3.80 -11.83 -8.53
N MET A 130 3.22 -11.42 -9.66
CA MET A 130 2.40 -10.20 -9.72
C MET A 130 1.23 -10.21 -8.74
N GLU A 131 0.55 -11.34 -8.58
CA GLU A 131 -0.55 -11.44 -7.61
C GLU A 131 -0.04 -11.30 -6.17
N LEU A 132 1.10 -11.90 -5.83
CA LEU A 132 1.73 -11.71 -4.52
C LEU A 132 2.08 -10.23 -4.27
N GLN A 133 2.59 -9.52 -5.28
CA GLN A 133 2.89 -8.09 -5.17
C GLN A 133 1.62 -7.28 -4.99
N ARG A 134 0.56 -7.58 -5.76
CA ARG A 134 -0.75 -6.93 -5.63
C ARG A 134 -1.31 -7.07 -4.21
N ILE A 135 -1.30 -8.30 -3.66
CA ILE A 135 -1.78 -8.59 -2.30
C ILE A 135 -1.02 -7.76 -1.28
N THR A 136 0.32 -7.81 -1.34
CA THR A 136 1.19 -7.15 -0.35
C THR A 136 1.07 -5.63 -0.42
N LEU A 137 1.13 -5.05 -1.63
CA LEU A 137 0.99 -3.59 -1.82
C LEU A 137 -0.37 -3.10 -1.35
N ASN A 138 -1.46 -3.80 -1.68
CA ASN A 138 -2.79 -3.41 -1.24
C ASN A 138 -2.94 -3.48 0.30
N MET A 139 -2.37 -4.50 0.94
CA MET A 139 -2.34 -4.58 2.40
C MET A 139 -1.56 -3.40 3.00
N GLN A 140 -0.36 -3.12 2.50
CA GLN A 140 0.47 -2.00 2.97
C GLN A 140 -0.23 -0.64 2.80
N MET A 141 -0.88 -0.40 1.65
CA MET A 141 -1.68 0.80 1.39
C MET A 141 -2.83 0.92 2.39
N SER A 142 -3.56 -0.18 2.65
CA SER A 142 -4.67 -0.19 3.61
C SER A 142 -4.22 0.17 5.02
N LEU A 143 -3.08 -0.37 5.45
CA LEU A 143 -2.52 -0.14 6.78
C LEU A 143 -2.04 1.31 6.94
N LEU A 144 -1.26 1.83 5.99
CA LEU A 144 -0.76 3.21 6.04
C LEU A 144 -1.90 4.23 6.02
N HIS A 145 -2.91 4.01 5.18
CA HIS A 145 -4.08 4.86 5.14
C HIS A 145 -4.83 4.87 6.49
N SER A 146 -5.03 3.70 7.08
CA SER A 146 -5.72 3.57 8.38
C SER A 146 -4.94 4.25 9.51
N ILE A 147 -3.61 4.05 9.57
CA ILE A 147 -2.74 4.68 10.58
C ILE A 147 -2.77 6.20 10.43
N THR A 148 -2.66 6.71 9.20
CA THR A 148 -2.73 8.14 8.89
C THR A 148 -4.02 8.75 9.42
N LYS A 149 -5.16 8.14 9.09
CA LYS A 149 -6.48 8.60 9.51
C LYS A 149 -6.60 8.62 11.04
N GLN A 150 -6.18 7.55 11.70
CA GLN A 150 -6.22 7.47 13.17
C GLN A 150 -5.30 8.50 13.84
N ALA A 151 -4.11 8.73 13.30
CA ALA A 151 -3.19 9.74 13.83
C ALA A 151 -3.78 11.16 13.74
N ALA A 152 -4.40 11.50 12.60
CA ALA A 152 -5.06 12.79 12.40
C ALA A 152 -6.28 12.98 13.33
N GLU A 153 -7.15 11.97 13.44
CA GLU A 153 -8.30 11.98 14.35
C GLU A 153 -7.87 12.14 15.82
N CYS A 154 -6.82 11.45 16.23
CA CYS A 154 -6.27 11.58 17.58
C CYS A 154 -5.66 12.96 17.83
N ALA A 155 -4.97 13.55 16.84
CA ALA A 155 -4.45 14.91 16.94
C ALA A 155 -5.58 15.93 17.15
N GLU A 156 -6.69 15.77 16.42
CA GLU A 156 -7.88 16.61 16.57
C GLU A 156 -8.48 16.48 17.97
N LYS A 157 -8.69 15.25 18.46
CA LYS A 157 -9.21 14.99 19.81
C LYS A 157 -8.33 15.58 20.90
N MET A 158 -7.00 15.49 20.76
CA MET A 158 -6.06 16.12 21.69
C MET A 158 -6.16 17.65 21.64
N GLY A 159 -6.33 18.24 20.45
CA GLY A 159 -6.57 19.68 20.29
C GLY A 159 -7.86 20.14 20.95
N GLN A 160 -8.94 19.37 20.85
CA GLN A 160 -10.20 19.64 21.54
C GLN A 160 -10.03 19.60 23.06
N ALA A 161 -9.32 18.58 23.59
CA ALA A 161 -9.03 18.49 25.02
C ALA A 161 -8.22 19.69 25.54
N GLU A 162 -7.21 20.14 24.79
CA GLU A 162 -6.41 21.32 25.10
C GLU A 162 -7.26 22.60 25.11
N ALA A 163 -8.19 22.74 24.16
CA ALA A 163 -9.10 23.88 24.09
C ALA A 163 -10.04 23.95 25.32
N VAL A 164 -10.61 22.81 25.73
CA VAL A 164 -11.44 22.71 26.94
C VAL A 164 -10.64 23.10 28.19
N TYR A 165 -9.42 22.59 28.34
CA TYR A 165 -8.54 22.92 29.46
C TYR A 165 -8.19 24.41 29.50
N THR A 166 -7.79 24.97 28.36
CA THR A 166 -7.40 26.39 28.24
C THR A 166 -8.58 27.32 28.53
N ALA A 167 -9.78 27.00 28.02
CA ALA A 167 -10.98 27.76 28.30
C ALA A 167 -11.29 27.80 29.81
N ARG A 168 -11.10 26.68 30.51
CA ARG A 168 -11.28 26.63 31.97
C ARG A 168 -10.26 27.49 32.72
N LEU A 169 -8.99 27.48 32.32
CA LEU A 169 -7.97 28.34 32.91
C LEU A 169 -8.27 29.83 32.70
N GLN A 170 -8.74 30.21 31.51
CA GLN A 170 -9.13 31.58 31.22
C GLN A 170 -10.28 32.07 32.11
N GLN A 171 -11.28 31.22 32.37
CA GLN A 171 -12.37 31.54 33.31
C GLN A 171 -11.87 31.77 34.74
N LEU A 172 -10.91 30.95 35.20
CA LEU A 172 -10.32 31.12 36.54
C LEU A 172 -9.50 32.41 36.65
N ASN A 173 -8.83 32.80 35.58
CA ASN A 173 -8.01 34.01 35.54
C ASN A 173 -8.81 35.31 35.32
N ASN A 174 -10.07 35.21 34.87
CA ASN A 174 -11.02 36.33 34.73
C ASN A 174 -12.27 36.13 35.61
N PRO A 175 -12.19 36.35 36.94
CA PRO A 175 -13.31 36.13 37.85
C PRO A 175 -14.50 37.12 37.69
N THR A 176 -14.41 38.15 36.84
CA THR A 176 -15.27 39.35 36.92
C THR A 176 -16.52 39.40 36.02
N GLN A 177 -17.10 38.28 35.56
CA GLN A 177 -18.34 38.31 34.76
C GLN A 177 -19.56 37.62 35.38
N HIS A 178 -19.54 37.36 36.69
CA HIS A 178 -20.72 36.89 37.41
C HIS A 178 -21.01 37.80 38.62
N GLN A 179 -21.52 39.00 38.33
CA GLN A 179 -22.42 39.77 39.21
C GLN A 179 -23.61 40.23 38.39
#